data_AF-A0A815SMB0-F1
#
_entry.id   AF-A0A815SMB0-F1
#
_cell.length_a   1.000
_cell.length_b   1.000
_cell.length_c   1.000
_cell.angle_alpha   90.00
_cell.angle_beta   90.00
_cell.angle_gamma   90.00
#
_symmetry.space_group_name_H-M   'P 1'
#
loop_
_entity.id
_entity.type
_entity.pdbx_description
1 polymer ?
#
loop_
_entity_poly.entity_id
_entity_poly.type
_entity_poly.pdbx_seq_one_letter_code
_entity_poly.pdbx_strand_id
1 'polypeptide(L)'
;MAVSVAANGFRWLDILEQEFDKTFVDLDLLLGEIDPDQSEITDEGRGKLTVLSSSWAQLVHKTQTLSQTNAKMEAQLIDTKAEIIETKAEKVAMQQQIKDIMAQLHASQLECQILKNQEIEGADTIRKRLVCHFKKITKFLLCTLFAFKEDQLNRQRSEFKRDAVWEIKANELEKENVKLKNSIINLQSEVYGSRLAAKYLDKELAGRYRNVFEQFSQLIRTHYPQLSVVGENYPPPVYKSVLAQCLSILKMLFLVCIVLGQNPFTIAGLATPSVFQWALQNKIYSCLMLFFFSNSIESFLMSTGAFEIFVNDVPLWSKLQTGHLPSAQDFLQMLQTFQNKENTIGGGGPNIGGMSSSSTFNT
;
A
#
# COMPACT_ATOMS: atom_id res chain seq x y z
N MET A 1 2.66 18.84 4.17
CA MET A 1 1.28 18.42 4.51
C MET A 1 1.23 16.90 4.40
N ALA A 2 1.53 16.19 5.50
CA ALA A 2 1.24 14.77 5.58
C ALA A 2 -0.22 14.66 6.03
N VAL A 3 -1.11 14.19 5.16
CA VAL A 3 -2.39 13.66 5.63
C VAL A 3 -2.00 12.48 6.53
N SER A 4 -2.34 12.54 7.82
CA SER A 4 -1.96 11.47 8.75
C SER A 4 -2.53 10.16 8.24
N VAL A 5 -1.75 9.07 8.37
CA VAL A 5 -2.20 7.73 7.99
C VAL A 5 -3.53 7.41 8.67
N ALA A 6 -3.72 7.90 9.89
CA ALA A 6 -4.97 7.85 10.63
C ALA A 6 -6.16 8.54 9.91
N ALA A 7 -5.98 9.72 9.30
CA ALA A 7 -7.05 10.42 8.59
C ALA A 7 -7.54 9.65 7.36
N ASN A 8 -6.62 9.00 6.62
CA ASN A 8 -7.00 8.09 5.53
C ASN A 8 -7.69 6.83 6.06
N GLY A 9 -7.26 6.31 7.21
CA GLY A 9 -7.89 5.17 7.88
C GLY A 9 -9.35 5.44 8.26
N PHE A 10 -9.64 6.59 8.87
CA PHE A 10 -11.02 6.98 9.20
C PHE A 10 -11.89 7.13 7.96
N ARG A 11 -11.37 7.75 6.89
CA ARG A 11 -12.12 7.91 5.64
C ARG A 11 -12.51 6.57 5.00
N TRP A 12 -11.60 5.59 5.03
CA TRP A 12 -11.90 4.25 4.51
C TRP A 12 -12.89 3.49 5.39
N LEU A 13 -12.81 3.67 6.71
CA LEU A 13 -13.76 3.08 7.65
C LEU A 13 -15.18 3.60 7.39
N ASP A 14 -15.35 4.90 7.17
CA ASP A 14 -16.66 5.50 6.83
C ASP A 14 -17.23 4.94 5.51
N ILE A 15 -16.39 4.78 4.48
CA ILE A 15 -16.81 4.21 3.18
C ILE A 15 -17.27 2.76 3.35
N LEU A 16 -16.49 1.96 4.08
CA LEU A 16 -16.82 0.55 4.31
C LEU A 16 -18.08 0.38 5.15
N GLU A 17 -18.30 1.24 6.15
CA GLU A 17 -19.53 1.26 6.94
C GLU A 17 -20.74 1.56 6.06
N GLN A 18 -20.64 2.55 5.17
CA GLN A 18 -21.72 2.89 4.23
C GLN A 18 -22.04 1.75 3.24
N GLU A 19 -21.00 1.08 2.70
CA GLU A 19 -21.19 -0.07 1.81
C GLU A 19 -21.79 -1.27 2.53
N PHE A 20 -21.33 -1.53 3.77
CA PHE A 20 -21.89 -2.59 4.61
C PHE A 20 -23.37 -2.33 4.89
N ASP A 21 -23.73 -1.13 5.36
CA ASP A 21 -25.13 -0.80 5.68
C ASP A 21 -26.04 -0.93 4.47
N LYS A 22 -25.59 -0.47 3.30
CA LYS A 22 -26.35 -0.59 2.06
C LYS A 22 -26.59 -2.06 1.69
N THR A 23 -25.53 -2.87 1.65
CA THR A 23 -25.63 -4.29 1.30
C THR A 23 -26.43 -5.09 2.33
N PHE A 24 -26.38 -4.70 3.60
CA PHE A 24 -27.16 -5.30 4.67
C PHE A 24 -28.66 -5.06 4.49
N VAL A 25 -29.06 -3.83 4.17
CA VAL A 25 -30.46 -3.48 3.87
C VAL A 25 -30.95 -4.22 2.63
N ASP A 26 -30.17 -4.22 1.55
CA ASP A 26 -30.53 -4.93 0.32
C ASP A 26 -30.73 -6.44 0.58
N LEU A 27 -29.91 -7.04 1.45
CA LEU A 27 -30.01 -8.45 1.80
C LEU A 27 -31.22 -8.77 2.71
N ASP A 28 -31.58 -7.89 3.65
CA ASP A 28 -32.80 -8.06 4.46
C ASP A 28 -34.08 -7.89 3.62
N LEU A 29 -34.06 -6.99 2.62
CA LEU A 29 -35.15 -6.86 1.64
C LEU A 29 -35.33 -8.17 0.84
N LEU A 30 -34.24 -8.76 0.34
CA LEU A 30 -34.29 -10.03 -0.39
C LEU A 30 -34.81 -11.19 0.48
N LEU A 31 -34.45 -11.23 1.77
CA LEU A 31 -35.02 -12.20 2.70
C LEU A 31 -36.53 -11.99 2.91
N GLY A 32 -37.00 -10.74 2.83
CA GLY A 32 -38.42 -10.40 2.91
C GLY A 32 -39.25 -10.80 1.68
N GLU A 33 -38.62 -11.10 0.54
CA GLU A 33 -39.28 -11.56 -0.69
C GLU A 33 -39.55 -13.08 -0.72
N ILE A 34 -39.04 -13.83 0.25
CA ILE A 34 -39.24 -15.28 0.36
C ILE A 34 -40.71 -15.59 0.71
N ASP A 35 -41.27 -16.64 0.10
CA ASP A 35 -42.65 -17.06 0.35
C ASP A 35 -42.92 -17.25 1.86
N PRO A 36 -44.07 -16.75 2.38
CA PRO A 36 -44.40 -16.81 3.80
C PRO A 36 -44.52 -18.24 4.34
N ASP A 37 -44.76 -19.23 3.47
CA ASP A 37 -44.77 -20.65 3.80
C ASP A 37 -43.37 -21.21 4.13
N GLN A 38 -42.30 -20.44 3.84
CA GLN A 38 -40.89 -20.73 4.17
C GLN A 38 -40.33 -19.73 5.20
N SER A 39 -41.14 -19.34 6.19
CA SER A 39 -40.75 -18.36 7.22
C SER A 39 -39.49 -18.73 8.01
N GLU A 40 -39.22 -20.03 8.20
CA GLU A 40 -38.06 -20.53 8.93
C GLU A 40 -36.72 -20.12 8.29
N ILE A 41 -36.66 -20.04 6.95
CA ILE A 41 -35.47 -19.60 6.20
C ILE A 41 -35.24 -18.10 6.42
N THR A 42 -36.32 -17.32 6.45
CA THR A 42 -36.27 -15.88 6.69
C THR A 42 -35.80 -15.58 8.12
N ASP A 43 -36.32 -16.32 9.11
CA ASP A 43 -35.95 -16.15 10.51
C ASP A 43 -34.49 -16.58 10.77
N GLU A 44 -34.04 -17.71 10.19
CA GLU A 44 -32.64 -18.13 10.27
C GLU A 44 -31.70 -17.13 9.58
N GLY A 45 -32.11 -16.62 8.40
CA GLY A 45 -31.39 -15.60 7.65
C GLY A 45 -31.21 -14.30 8.45
N ARG A 46 -32.28 -13.79 9.06
CA ARG A 46 -32.24 -12.60 9.94
C ARG A 46 -31.43 -12.83 11.21
N GLY A 47 -31.47 -14.04 11.78
CA GLY A 47 -30.62 -14.45 12.88
C GLY A 47 -29.12 -14.34 12.52
N LYS A 48 -28.73 -14.86 11.35
CA LYS A 48 -27.36 -14.76 10.84
C LYS A 48 -26.95 -13.33 10.50
N LEU A 49 -27.84 -12.54 9.90
CA LEU A 49 -27.61 -11.11 9.67
C LEU A 49 -27.35 -10.35 10.97
N THR A 50 -28.10 -10.64 12.03
CA THR A 50 -27.89 -10.02 13.34
C THR A 50 -26.49 -10.32 13.91
N VAL A 51 -26.04 -11.57 13.80
CA VAL A 51 -24.69 -11.97 14.22
C VAL A 51 -23.60 -11.32 13.36
N LEU A 52 -23.83 -11.22 12.05
CA LEU A 52 -22.93 -10.55 11.11
C LEU A 52 -22.78 -9.06 11.45
N SER A 53 -23.91 -8.36 11.67
CA SER A 53 -23.95 -6.95 12.06
C SER A 53 -23.21 -6.71 13.38
N SER A 54 -23.47 -7.54 14.40
CA SER A 54 -22.73 -7.48 15.68
C SER A 54 -21.22 -7.69 15.51
N SER A 55 -20.82 -8.66 14.67
CA SER A 55 -19.40 -8.93 14.41
C SER A 55 -18.73 -7.79 13.65
N TRP A 56 -19.42 -7.21 12.67
CA TRP A 56 -18.97 -6.02 11.94
C TRP A 56 -18.80 -4.82 12.86
N ALA A 57 -19.80 -4.52 13.71
CA ALA A 57 -19.74 -3.41 14.66
C ALA A 57 -18.53 -3.54 15.61
N GLN A 58 -18.23 -4.75 16.09
CA GLN A 58 -17.05 -5.01 16.91
C GLN A 58 -15.75 -4.79 16.13
N LEU A 59 -15.70 -5.19 14.86
CA LEU A 59 -14.54 -4.97 13.99
C LEU A 59 -14.31 -3.47 13.74
N VAL A 60 -15.38 -2.72 13.44
CA VAL A 60 -15.34 -1.27 13.25
C VAL A 60 -14.83 -0.59 14.51
N HIS A 61 -15.41 -0.89 15.68
CA HIS A 61 -14.96 -0.30 16.95
C HIS A 61 -13.49 -0.60 17.25
N LYS A 62 -13.02 -1.84 17.01
CA LYS A 62 -11.61 -2.21 17.20
C LYS A 62 -10.70 -1.46 16.23
N THR A 63 -11.08 -1.36 14.95
CA THR A 63 -10.33 -0.64 13.92
C THR A 63 -10.26 0.86 14.22
N GLN A 64 -11.36 1.45 14.67
CA GLN A 64 -11.43 2.85 15.08
C GLN A 64 -10.52 3.10 16.30
N THR A 65 -10.58 2.23 17.31
CA THR A 65 -9.69 2.30 18.48
C THR A 65 -8.22 2.21 18.06
N LEU A 66 -7.88 1.28 17.18
CA LEU A 66 -6.52 1.11 16.64
C LEU A 66 -6.04 2.35 15.88
N SER A 67 -6.92 2.95 15.08
CA SER A 67 -6.60 4.16 14.32
C SER A 67 -6.38 5.37 15.24
N GLN A 68 -7.20 5.51 16.29
CA GLN A 68 -7.05 6.56 17.31
C GLN A 68 -5.77 6.39 18.14
N THR A 69 -5.46 5.16 18.58
CA THR A 69 -4.21 4.89 19.32
C THR A 69 -3.00 5.11 18.44
N ASN A 70 -3.06 4.71 17.17
CA ASN A 70 -1.98 4.98 16.22
C ASN A 70 -1.77 6.49 16.00
N ALA A 71 -2.84 7.28 15.85
CA ALA A 71 -2.74 8.75 15.77
C ALA A 71 -2.10 9.37 17.03
N LYS A 72 -2.45 8.85 18.21
CA LYS A 72 -1.85 9.29 19.47
C LYS A 72 -0.36 8.94 19.56
N MET A 73 0.02 7.73 19.14
CA MET A 73 1.43 7.30 19.10
C MET A 73 2.24 8.11 18.08
N GLU A 74 1.67 8.42 16.91
CA GLU A 74 2.29 9.31 15.91
C GLU A 74 2.54 10.70 16.50
N ALA A 75 1.57 11.26 17.23
CA ALA A 75 1.73 12.56 17.89
C ALA A 75 2.84 12.53 18.96
N GLN A 76 2.87 11.50 19.82
CA GLN A 76 3.92 11.32 20.83
C GLN A 76 5.31 11.15 20.20
N LEU A 77 5.40 10.43 19.09
CA LEU A 77 6.64 10.24 18.35
C LEU A 77 7.14 11.58 17.77
N ILE A 78 6.25 12.41 17.23
CA ILE A 78 6.61 13.73 16.71
C ILE A 78 7.09 14.64 17.85
N ASP A 79 6.41 14.63 18.99
CA ASP A 79 6.74 15.45 20.16
C ASP A 79 8.12 15.07 20.74
N THR A 80 8.33 13.79 21.02
CA THR A 80 9.63 13.27 21.50
C THR A 80 10.76 13.52 20.50
N LYS A 81 10.49 13.45 19.19
CA LYS A 81 11.48 13.84 18.17
C LYS A 81 11.84 15.31 18.25
N ALA A 82 10.86 16.19 18.46
CA ALA A 82 11.11 17.62 18.62
C ALA A 82 12.01 17.89 19.84
N GLU A 83 11.72 17.25 20.97
CA GLU A 83 12.55 17.34 22.19
C GLU A 83 13.98 16.83 21.96
N ILE A 84 14.16 15.70 21.24
CA ILE A 84 15.48 15.16 20.91
C ILE A 84 16.28 16.12 20.02
N ILE A 85 15.63 16.73 19.01
CA ILE A 85 16.28 17.69 18.12
C ILE A 85 16.72 18.92 18.92
N GLU A 86 15.86 19.45 19.78
CA GLU A 86 16.17 20.59 20.65
C GLU A 86 17.35 20.28 21.59
N THR A 87 17.29 19.15 22.29
CA THR A 87 18.34 18.71 23.21
C THR A 87 19.68 18.52 22.49
N LYS A 88 19.66 17.93 21.28
CA LYS A 88 20.88 17.78 20.47
C LYS A 88 21.46 19.13 20.04
N ALA A 89 20.62 20.07 19.61
CA ALA A 89 21.07 21.40 19.24
C ALA A 89 21.71 22.14 20.42
N GLU A 90 21.11 22.03 21.61
CA GLU A 90 21.68 22.62 22.84
C GLU A 90 23.01 22.00 23.22
N LYS A 91 23.15 20.67 23.11
CA LYS A 91 24.42 19.99 23.31
C LYS A 91 25.51 20.50 22.36
N VAL A 92 25.22 20.65 21.08
CA VAL A 92 26.18 21.14 20.08
C VAL A 92 26.58 22.59 20.40
N ALA A 93 25.62 23.45 20.75
CA ALA A 93 25.91 24.82 21.17
C ALA A 93 26.81 24.87 22.41
N MET A 94 26.55 24.04 23.43
CA MET A 94 27.39 23.96 24.63
C MET A 94 28.80 23.42 24.32
N GLN A 95 28.92 22.41 23.46
CA GLN A 95 30.23 21.89 23.05
C GLN A 95 31.07 22.95 22.34
N GLN A 96 30.46 23.80 21.53
CA GLN A 96 31.16 24.90 20.89
C GLN A 96 31.66 25.94 21.92
N GLN A 97 30.85 26.27 22.92
CA GLN A 97 31.26 27.17 24.00
C GLN A 97 32.47 26.65 24.77
N ILE A 98 32.52 25.34 25.04
CA ILE A 98 33.68 24.72 25.70
C ILE A 98 34.94 24.93 24.85
N LYS A 99 34.85 24.74 23.52
CA LYS A 99 35.98 24.97 22.61
C LYS A 99 36.43 26.42 22.59
N ASP A 100 35.49 27.36 22.53
CA ASP A 100 35.79 28.79 22.49
C ASP A 100 36.45 29.27 23.79
N ILE A 101 35.93 28.85 24.95
CA ILE A 101 36.52 29.15 26.26
C ILE A 101 37.91 28.53 26.39
N MET A 102 38.09 27.29 25.91
CA MET A 102 39.41 26.62 25.90
C MET A 102 40.42 27.40 25.05
N ALA A 103 40.01 27.90 23.88
CA ALA A 103 40.87 28.73 23.03
C ALA A 103 41.23 30.07 23.70
N GLN A 104 40.27 30.73 24.35
CA GLN A 104 40.52 31.97 25.12
C GLN A 104 41.48 31.73 26.31
N LEU A 105 41.35 30.60 26.99
CA LEU A 105 42.24 30.22 28.08
C LEU A 105 43.67 30.02 27.58
N HIS A 106 43.85 29.29 26.47
CA HIS A 106 45.17 29.08 25.86
C HIS A 106 45.80 30.40 25.39
N ALA A 107 45.01 31.29 24.78
CA ALA A 107 45.48 32.62 24.38
C ALA A 107 45.95 33.45 25.58
N SER A 108 45.17 33.45 26.67
CA SER A 108 45.51 34.18 27.90
C SER A 108 46.73 33.58 28.62
N GLN A 109 46.89 32.26 28.59
CA GLN A 109 48.07 31.58 29.13
C GLN A 109 49.35 31.95 28.36
N LEU A 110 49.25 32.04 27.02
CA LEU A 110 50.36 32.46 26.18
C LEU A 110 50.75 33.92 26.46
N GLU A 111 49.77 34.80 26.61
CA GLU A 111 49.99 36.21 26.94
C GLU A 111 50.64 36.38 28.33
N CYS A 112 50.20 35.62 29.33
CA CYS A 112 50.83 35.56 30.65
C CYS A 112 52.28 35.03 30.61
N GLN A 113 52.60 34.08 29.73
CA GLN A 113 53.97 33.60 29.55
C GLN A 113 54.87 34.67 28.90
N ILE A 114 54.34 35.38 27.89
CA ILE A 114 55.04 36.49 27.25
C ILE A 114 55.32 37.61 28.26
N LEU A 115 54.35 37.94 29.12
CA LEU A 115 54.50 38.94 30.17
C LEU A 115 55.49 38.51 31.27
N LYS A 116 55.53 37.22 31.64
CA LYS A 116 56.55 36.69 32.57
C LYS A 116 57.98 36.80 32.03
N ASN A 117 58.16 36.87 30.72
CA ASN A 117 59.45 37.06 30.08
C ASN A 117 59.84 38.54 29.91
N GLN A 118 58.98 39.48 30.33
CA GLN A 118 59.23 40.93 30.28
C GLN A 118 59.17 41.54 31.70
N GLU A 119 60.06 41.11 32.59
CA GLU A 119 60.35 41.88 33.81
C GLU A 119 61.53 42.82 33.56
N ILE A 120 61.26 44.13 33.40
CA ILE A 120 62.20 45.22 33.72
C ILE A 120 61.46 46.33 34.48
N GLU A 121 62.20 46.91 35.42
CA GLU A 121 61.86 47.63 36.63
C GLU A 121 61.21 49.02 36.51
N GLY A 122 60.51 49.42 37.58
CA GLY A 122 60.65 50.77 38.16
C GLY A 122 59.50 51.78 37.95
N ALA A 123 58.77 52.08 39.03
CA ALA A 123 58.29 53.42 39.48
C ALA A 123 56.94 53.32 40.24
N ASP A 124 56.96 53.45 41.57
CA ASP A 124 55.87 52.92 42.41
C ASP A 124 54.80 53.91 42.93
N THR A 125 54.93 55.22 42.68
CA THR A 125 54.05 56.21 43.36
C THR A 125 53.18 57.04 42.41
N ILE A 126 53.70 57.43 41.24
CA ILE A 126 52.91 58.04 40.15
C ILE A 126 52.05 56.97 39.45
N ARG A 127 52.61 55.75 39.35
CA ARG A 127 51.95 54.55 38.86
C ARG A 127 50.64 54.28 39.59
N LYS A 128 50.59 54.33 40.93
CA LYS A 128 49.36 54.03 41.68
C LYS A 128 48.19 54.98 41.38
N ARG A 129 48.45 56.26 41.11
CA ARG A 129 47.41 57.27 40.84
C ARG A 129 46.92 57.21 39.38
N LEU A 130 47.85 57.04 38.43
CA LEU A 130 47.51 56.78 37.03
C LEU A 130 46.78 55.44 36.87
N VAL A 131 47.23 54.39 37.55
CA VAL A 131 46.60 53.05 37.59
C VAL A 131 45.20 53.09 38.20
N CYS A 132 44.91 53.97 39.15
CA CYS A 132 43.56 54.12 39.72
C CYS A 132 42.58 54.77 38.73
N HIS A 133 43.01 55.81 38.02
CA HIS A 133 42.21 56.48 36.99
C HIS A 133 42.03 55.61 35.75
N PHE A 134 43.11 54.94 35.31
CA PHE A 134 43.02 53.89 34.31
C PHE A 134 42.08 52.79 34.79
N LYS A 135 42.17 52.27 36.01
CA LYS A 135 41.23 51.25 36.52
C LYS A 135 39.77 51.66 36.42
N LYS A 136 39.41 52.93 36.67
CA LYS A 136 38.02 53.41 36.53
C LYS A 136 37.58 53.49 35.07
N ILE A 137 38.42 54.07 34.21
CA ILE A 137 38.16 54.16 32.77
C ILE A 137 38.12 52.77 32.14
N THR A 138 39.10 51.92 32.47
CA THR A 138 39.18 50.52 32.07
C THR A 138 38.01 49.72 32.61
N LYS A 139 37.49 49.95 33.83
CA LYS A 139 36.30 49.26 34.35
C LYS A 139 35.02 49.72 33.64
N PHE A 140 34.89 51.01 33.34
CA PHE A 140 33.75 51.54 32.59
C PHE A 140 33.77 51.04 31.14
N LEU A 141 34.92 51.17 30.45
CA LEU A 141 35.14 50.58 29.14
C LEU A 141 34.91 49.07 29.19
N LEU A 142 35.48 48.34 30.17
CA LEU A 142 35.24 46.90 30.33
C LEU A 142 33.75 46.63 30.41
N CYS A 143 32.98 47.29 31.29
CA CYS A 143 31.55 47.04 31.41
C CYS A 143 30.80 47.26 30.09
N THR A 144 31.07 48.36 29.37
CA THR A 144 30.41 48.64 28.08
C THR A 144 30.87 47.70 26.96
N LEU A 145 32.15 47.35 26.91
CA LEU A 145 32.71 46.45 25.91
C LEU A 145 32.30 45.00 26.20
N PHE A 146 32.18 44.62 27.47
CA PHE A 146 31.73 43.31 27.91
C PHE A 146 30.24 43.14 27.61
N ALA A 147 29.38 44.11 27.96
CA ALA A 147 27.96 44.07 27.60
C ALA A 147 27.74 44.04 26.08
N PHE A 148 28.48 44.84 25.31
CA PHE A 148 28.39 44.83 23.84
C PHE A 148 28.89 43.52 23.22
N LYS A 149 29.97 42.94 23.77
CA LYS A 149 30.55 41.69 23.31
C LYS A 149 29.70 40.50 23.73
N GLU A 150 29.02 40.57 24.87
CA GLU A 150 28.05 39.61 25.37
C GLU A 150 26.77 39.61 24.51
N ASP A 151 26.29 40.78 24.09
CA ASP A 151 25.20 40.91 23.12
C ASP A 151 25.56 40.37 21.72
N GLN A 152 26.76 40.66 21.23
CA GLN A 152 27.30 40.10 19.98
C GLN A 152 27.41 38.56 20.06
N LEU A 153 27.92 38.04 21.17
CA LEU A 153 28.08 36.62 21.42
C LEU A 153 26.72 35.92 21.56
N ASN A 154 25.72 36.58 22.17
CA ASN A 154 24.35 36.08 22.23
C ASN A 154 23.65 36.06 20.86
N ARG A 155 23.90 37.05 20.00
CA ARG A 155 23.38 37.05 18.62
C ARG A 155 23.99 35.92 17.80
N GLN A 156 25.32 35.77 17.84
CA GLN A 156 26.00 34.64 17.20
C GLN A 156 25.54 33.30 17.77
N ARG A 157 25.29 33.20 19.08
CA ARG A 157 24.72 32.01 19.72
C ARG A 157 23.33 31.68 19.18
N SER A 158 22.49 32.68 18.95
CA SER A 158 21.14 32.50 18.41
C SER A 158 21.13 32.10 16.94
N GLU A 159 22.08 32.61 16.15
CA GLU A 159 22.28 32.24 14.75
C GLU A 159 22.83 30.82 14.65
N PHE A 160 23.88 30.49 15.39
CA PHE A 160 24.43 29.15 15.43
C PHE A 160 23.45 28.10 15.95
N LYS A 161 22.65 28.42 16.99
CA LYS A 161 21.57 27.53 17.46
C LYS A 161 20.54 27.29 16.36
N ARG A 162 20.17 28.31 15.58
CA ARG A 162 19.27 28.15 14.43
C ARG A 162 19.89 27.25 13.36
N ASP A 163 21.14 27.51 12.98
CA ASP A 163 21.81 26.75 11.92
C ASP A 163 22.00 25.27 12.30
N ALA A 164 22.38 25.00 13.55
CA ALA A 164 22.50 23.63 14.08
C ALA A 164 21.14 22.90 14.10
N VAL A 165 20.04 23.61 14.44
CA VAL A 165 18.69 23.03 14.39
C VAL A 165 18.31 22.67 12.95
N TRP A 166 18.60 23.55 11.98
CA TRP A 166 18.32 23.29 10.57
C TRP A 166 19.12 22.11 10.03
N GLU A 167 20.40 22.00 10.38
CA GLU A 167 21.27 20.91 9.94
C GLU A 167 20.84 19.56 10.53
N ILE A 168 20.50 19.52 11.82
CA ILE A 168 19.97 18.30 12.47
C ILE A 168 18.64 17.89 11.83
N LYS A 169 17.75 18.86 11.57
CA LYS A 169 16.44 18.59 10.96
C LYS A 169 16.58 18.09 9.52
N ALA A 170 17.49 18.65 8.73
CA ALA A 170 17.79 18.18 7.38
C ALA A 170 18.30 16.73 7.39
N ASN A 171 19.24 16.41 8.28
CA ASN A 171 19.81 15.06 8.40
C ASN A 171 18.76 14.02 8.87
N GLU A 172 17.86 14.39 9.77
CA GLU A 172 16.78 13.50 10.21
C GLU A 172 15.76 13.27 9.08
N LEU A 173 15.39 14.31 8.33
CA LEU A 173 14.54 14.20 7.14
C LEU A 173 15.17 13.33 6.05
N GLU A 174 16.48 13.42 5.85
CA GLU A 174 17.20 12.58 4.88
C GLU A 174 17.16 11.10 5.28
N LYS A 175 17.37 10.80 6.58
CA LYS A 175 17.23 9.44 7.12
C LYS A 175 15.82 8.89 6.99
N GLU A 176 14.80 9.71 7.25
CA GLU A 176 13.40 9.31 7.05
C GLU A 176 13.10 9.05 5.57
N ASN A 177 13.58 9.90 4.67
CA ASN A 177 13.43 9.68 3.22
C ASN A 177 14.08 8.37 2.77
N VAL A 178 15.27 8.03 3.27
CA VAL A 178 15.92 6.75 2.98
C VAL A 178 15.10 5.58 3.53
N LYS A 179 14.62 5.68 4.78
CA LYS A 179 13.76 4.64 5.38
C LYS A 179 12.47 4.45 4.58
N LEU A 180 11.80 5.53 4.20
CA LEU A 180 10.55 5.49 3.41
C LEU A 180 10.80 4.91 2.02
N LYS A 181 11.89 5.30 1.34
CA LYS A 181 12.28 4.69 0.07
C LYS A 181 12.51 3.19 0.21
N ASN A 182 13.19 2.75 1.28
CA ASN A 182 13.40 1.32 1.55
C ASN A 182 12.10 0.60 1.89
N SER A 183 11.21 1.21 2.67
CA SER A 183 9.87 0.66 2.94
C SER A 183 9.03 0.57 1.67
N ILE A 184 9.10 1.56 0.77
CA ILE A 184 8.46 1.52 -0.54
C ILE A 184 9.04 0.38 -1.37
N ILE A 185 10.36 0.23 -1.46
CA ILE A 185 10.99 -0.88 -2.19
C ILE A 185 10.57 -2.24 -1.62
N ASN A 186 10.52 -2.39 -0.30
CA ASN A 186 10.08 -3.63 0.35
C ASN A 186 8.60 -3.91 0.08
N LEU A 187 7.72 -2.92 0.28
CA LEU A 187 6.30 -3.05 -0.03
C LEU A 187 6.06 -3.29 -1.52
N GLN A 188 6.85 -2.67 -2.39
CA GLN A 188 6.86 -2.97 -3.82
C GLN A 188 7.30 -4.41 -4.07
N SER A 189 8.33 -4.92 -3.39
CA SER A 189 8.72 -6.33 -3.53
C SER A 189 7.68 -7.32 -2.96
N GLU A 190 6.83 -6.89 -2.03
CA GLU A 190 5.71 -7.67 -1.49
C GLU A 190 4.46 -7.60 -2.38
N VAL A 191 4.14 -6.41 -2.91
CA VAL A 191 2.98 -6.15 -3.79
C VAL A 191 3.25 -6.61 -5.23
N TYR A 192 4.47 -6.41 -5.72
CA TYR A 192 5.00 -6.99 -6.97
C TYR A 192 5.71 -8.32 -6.74
N GLY A 193 5.67 -8.86 -5.51
CA GLY A 193 5.99 -10.26 -5.25
C GLY A 193 5.11 -11.08 -6.18
N SER A 194 5.71 -11.57 -7.27
CA SER A 194 5.03 -11.80 -8.53
C SER A 194 3.71 -12.56 -8.31
N ARG A 195 2.57 -11.95 -8.67
CA ARG A 195 1.28 -12.65 -8.63
C ARG A 195 1.14 -13.39 -9.94
N LEU A 196 1.07 -14.71 -9.87
CA LEU A 196 0.85 -15.58 -11.01
C LEU A 196 -0.65 -15.88 -11.07
N ALA A 197 -1.38 -15.12 -11.87
CA ALA A 197 -2.81 -15.34 -12.08
C ALA A 197 -2.98 -16.30 -13.26
N ALA A 198 -3.38 -17.54 -13.00
CA ALA A 198 -3.78 -18.45 -14.06
C ALA A 198 -5.30 -18.38 -14.21
N LYS A 199 -5.79 -17.97 -15.39
CA LYS A 199 -7.22 -17.96 -15.68
C LYS A 199 -7.61 -19.27 -16.39
N TYR A 200 -8.47 -20.08 -15.77
CA TYR A 200 -9.01 -21.33 -16.30
C TYR A 200 -10.51 -21.49 -15.97
N LEU A 201 -11.25 -22.17 -16.85
CA LEU A 201 -12.72 -22.23 -16.90
C LEU A 201 -13.38 -23.29 -15.95
N ASP A 202 -14.54 -22.95 -15.36
CA ASP A 202 -15.53 -23.78 -14.63
C ASP A 202 -16.67 -24.23 -15.61
N LYS A 203 -17.41 -25.35 -15.52
CA LYS A 203 -17.72 -26.29 -14.42
C LYS A 203 -18.00 -27.73 -14.90
N GLU A 204 -17.95 -28.02 -16.21
CA GLU A 204 -18.21 -29.39 -16.73
C GLU A 204 -17.04 -29.99 -17.56
N LEU A 205 -16.16 -29.15 -18.10
CA LEU A 205 -14.82 -29.55 -18.57
C LEU A 205 -13.72 -29.30 -17.51
N ALA A 206 -14.13 -28.82 -16.33
CA ALA A 206 -13.24 -28.36 -15.27
C ALA A 206 -12.28 -29.46 -14.80
N GLY A 207 -12.66 -30.73 -14.78
CA GLY A 207 -11.80 -31.81 -14.25
C GLY A 207 -10.41 -31.86 -14.91
N ARG A 208 -10.31 -31.80 -16.25
CA ARG A 208 -9.01 -31.89 -16.92
C ARG A 208 -8.15 -30.65 -16.70
N TYR A 209 -8.73 -29.45 -16.90
CA TYR A 209 -7.96 -28.21 -16.78
C TYR A 209 -7.66 -27.83 -15.33
N ARG A 210 -8.55 -28.18 -14.39
CA ARG A 210 -8.32 -28.07 -12.96
C ARG A 210 -7.16 -28.96 -12.53
N ASN A 211 -7.12 -30.22 -12.98
CA ASN A 211 -6.00 -31.11 -12.66
C ASN A 211 -4.67 -30.57 -13.20
N VAL A 212 -4.68 -29.96 -14.39
CA VAL A 212 -3.50 -29.32 -14.99
C VAL A 212 -3.10 -28.07 -14.21
N PHE A 213 -4.06 -27.21 -13.84
CA PHE A 213 -3.82 -26.05 -12.98
C PHE A 213 -3.27 -26.45 -11.61
N GLU A 214 -3.83 -27.49 -10.97
CA GLU A 214 -3.37 -27.98 -9.67
C GLU A 214 -1.93 -28.51 -9.75
N GLN A 215 -1.57 -29.23 -10.83
CA GLN A 215 -0.19 -29.65 -11.08
C GLN A 215 0.77 -28.45 -11.23
N PHE A 216 0.40 -27.43 -12.01
CA PHE A 216 1.20 -26.22 -12.15
C PHE A 216 1.30 -25.44 -10.84
N SER A 217 0.21 -25.32 -10.10
CA SER A 217 0.16 -24.64 -8.80
C SER A 217 1.07 -25.32 -7.78
N GLN A 218 1.08 -26.66 -7.72
CA GLN A 218 2.00 -27.42 -6.88
C GLN A 218 3.45 -27.21 -7.30
N LEU A 219 3.74 -27.21 -8.61
CA LEU A 219 5.08 -26.98 -9.14
C LEU A 219 5.60 -25.59 -8.78
N ILE A 220 4.76 -24.56 -8.91
CA ILE A 220 5.10 -23.17 -8.54
C ILE A 220 5.33 -23.05 -7.04
N ARG A 221 4.43 -23.59 -6.21
CA ARG A 221 4.60 -23.56 -4.74
C ARG A 221 5.89 -24.22 -4.28
N THR A 222 6.35 -25.24 -5.01
CA THR A 222 7.59 -25.97 -4.70
C THR A 222 8.84 -25.19 -5.12
N HIS A 223 8.86 -24.63 -6.34
CA HIS A 223 10.03 -23.93 -6.88
C HIS A 223 10.10 -22.44 -6.50
N TYR A 224 8.96 -21.82 -6.17
CA TYR A 224 8.79 -20.39 -5.95
C TYR A 224 7.74 -20.11 -4.84
N PRO A 225 8.09 -20.34 -3.57
CA PRO A 225 7.16 -20.19 -2.44
C PRO A 225 6.63 -18.76 -2.23
N GLN A 226 7.31 -17.75 -2.77
CA GLN A 226 6.92 -16.33 -2.71
C GLN A 226 5.85 -15.92 -3.73
N LEU A 227 5.51 -16.77 -4.72
CA LEU A 227 4.53 -16.44 -5.75
C LEU A 227 3.10 -16.84 -5.33
N SER A 228 2.17 -15.88 -5.40
CA SER A 228 0.74 -16.13 -5.14
C SER A 228 0.05 -16.63 -6.42
N VAL A 229 -0.47 -17.86 -6.39
CA VAL A 229 -1.19 -18.48 -7.51
C VAL A 229 -2.69 -18.32 -7.32
N VAL A 230 -3.36 -17.63 -8.24
CA VAL A 230 -4.81 -17.42 -8.23
C VAL A 230 -5.44 -18.03 -9.48
N GLY A 231 -6.56 -18.74 -9.30
CA GLY A 231 -7.37 -19.35 -10.36
C GLY A 231 -8.64 -18.55 -10.62
N GLU A 232 -8.87 -18.08 -11.85
CA GLU A 232 -10.10 -17.35 -12.24
C GLU A 232 -10.73 -17.88 -13.53
N ASN A 233 -12.05 -17.73 -13.69
CA ASN A 233 -12.73 -18.13 -14.93
C ASN A 233 -12.43 -17.18 -16.10
N TYR A 234 -12.11 -17.76 -17.26
CA TYR A 234 -11.95 -16.98 -18.49
C TYR A 234 -13.32 -16.52 -19.03
N PRO A 235 -13.55 -15.21 -19.23
CA PRO A 235 -14.86 -14.72 -19.65
C PRO A 235 -15.20 -15.17 -21.09
N PRO A 236 -16.44 -15.61 -21.36
CA PRO A 236 -16.88 -15.91 -22.71
C PRO A 236 -16.95 -14.65 -23.57
N PRO A 237 -16.71 -14.77 -24.90
CA PRO A 237 -16.93 -13.67 -25.82
C PRO A 237 -18.33 -13.07 -25.67
N VAL A 238 -18.43 -11.74 -25.76
CA VAL A 238 -19.67 -11.00 -25.49
C VAL A 238 -20.86 -11.53 -26.30
N TYR A 239 -20.67 -11.85 -27.58
CA TYR A 239 -21.75 -12.40 -28.42
C TYR A 239 -22.27 -13.76 -27.93
N LYS A 240 -21.41 -14.62 -27.37
CA LYS A 240 -21.83 -15.92 -26.79
C LYS A 240 -22.56 -15.71 -25.47
N SER A 241 -22.08 -14.79 -24.64
CA SER A 241 -22.70 -14.45 -23.36
C SER A 241 -24.11 -13.88 -23.56
N VAL A 242 -24.26 -12.94 -24.50
CA VAL A 242 -25.58 -12.37 -24.87
C VAL A 242 -26.50 -13.44 -25.42
N LEU A 243 -26.02 -14.31 -26.32
CA LEU A 243 -26.83 -15.40 -26.86
C LEU A 243 -27.30 -16.38 -25.78
N ALA A 244 -26.42 -16.75 -24.84
CA ALA A 244 -26.77 -17.62 -23.72
C ALA A 244 -27.81 -16.96 -22.80
N GLN A 245 -27.70 -15.66 -22.53
CA GLN A 245 -28.68 -14.91 -21.75
C GLN A 245 -30.05 -14.87 -22.44
N CYS A 246 -30.09 -14.55 -23.74
CA CYS A 246 -31.33 -14.57 -24.52
C CYS A 246 -31.99 -15.96 -24.51
N LEU A 247 -31.18 -17.02 -24.68
CA LEU A 247 -31.65 -18.40 -24.67
C LEU A 247 -32.20 -18.79 -23.28
N SER A 248 -31.59 -18.34 -22.20
CA SER A 248 -32.05 -18.58 -20.83
C SER A 248 -33.39 -17.88 -20.53
N ILE A 249 -33.55 -16.62 -20.97
CA ILE A 249 -34.82 -15.87 -20.84
C ILE A 249 -35.92 -16.56 -21.66
N LEU A 250 -35.61 -16.91 -22.91
CA LEU A 250 -36.56 -17.56 -23.81
C LEU A 250 -37.00 -18.93 -23.25
N LYS A 251 -36.07 -19.73 -22.71
CA LYS A 251 -36.35 -20.99 -21.99
C LYS A 251 -37.35 -20.77 -20.86
N MET A 252 -37.12 -19.77 -20.01
CA MET A 252 -37.99 -19.47 -18.87
C MET A 252 -39.41 -19.09 -19.32
N LEU A 253 -39.53 -18.29 -20.37
CA LEU A 253 -40.84 -17.94 -20.95
C LEU A 253 -41.57 -19.18 -21.47
N PHE A 254 -40.90 -20.06 -22.21
CA PHE A 254 -41.50 -21.31 -22.70
C PHE A 254 -41.88 -22.26 -21.57
N LEU A 255 -41.08 -22.35 -20.52
CA LEU A 255 -41.37 -23.20 -19.35
C LEU A 255 -42.63 -22.71 -18.63
N VAL A 256 -42.77 -21.39 -18.43
CA VAL A 256 -43.98 -20.78 -17.85
C VAL A 256 -45.20 -21.04 -18.74
N CYS A 257 -45.09 -20.88 -20.07
CA CYS A 257 -46.19 -21.18 -20.99
C CYS A 257 -46.65 -22.64 -20.93
N ILE A 258 -45.72 -23.61 -20.89
CA ILE A 258 -46.02 -25.04 -20.83
C ILE A 258 -46.73 -25.40 -19.50
N VAL A 259 -46.25 -24.86 -18.37
CA VAL A 259 -46.86 -25.09 -17.05
C VAL A 259 -48.28 -24.54 -17.01
N LEU A 260 -48.47 -23.29 -17.43
CA LEU A 260 -49.78 -22.61 -17.48
C LEU A 260 -50.72 -23.17 -18.55
N GLY A 261 -50.23 -24.01 -19.46
CA GLY A 261 -51.03 -24.56 -20.57
C GLY A 261 -51.39 -23.51 -21.62
N GLN A 262 -50.72 -22.35 -21.62
CA GLN A 262 -50.96 -21.26 -22.55
C GLN A 262 -50.12 -21.45 -23.80
N ASN A 263 -50.72 -21.19 -24.96
CA ASN A 263 -50.06 -21.37 -26.24
C ASN A 263 -49.59 -20.00 -26.79
N PRO A 264 -48.28 -19.70 -26.78
CA PRO A 264 -47.77 -18.41 -27.25
C PRO A 264 -47.98 -18.23 -28.76
N PHE A 265 -48.08 -19.32 -29.53
CA PHE A 265 -48.28 -19.26 -30.98
C PHE A 265 -49.69 -18.77 -31.34
N THR A 266 -50.72 -19.13 -30.56
CA THR A 266 -52.08 -18.64 -30.78
C THR A 266 -52.21 -17.16 -30.47
N ILE A 267 -51.44 -16.65 -29.49
CA ILE A 267 -51.38 -15.23 -29.16
C ILE A 267 -50.68 -14.44 -30.28
N ALA A 268 -49.66 -15.02 -30.90
CA ALA A 268 -48.96 -14.45 -32.05
C ALA A 268 -49.69 -14.61 -33.40
N GLY A 269 -50.88 -15.23 -33.42
CA GLY A 269 -51.64 -15.51 -34.65
C GLY A 269 -51.01 -16.56 -35.57
N LEU A 270 -50.08 -17.36 -35.06
CA LEU A 270 -49.36 -18.40 -35.81
C LEU A 270 -49.99 -19.79 -35.59
N ALA A 271 -49.92 -20.64 -36.62
CA ALA A 271 -50.29 -22.05 -36.49
C ALA A 271 -49.37 -22.73 -35.47
N THR A 272 -49.95 -23.49 -34.54
CA THR A 272 -49.14 -24.12 -33.48
C THR A 272 -48.35 -25.31 -34.01
N PRO A 273 -47.02 -25.37 -33.76
CA PRO A 273 -46.21 -26.53 -34.11
C PRO A 273 -46.66 -27.81 -33.39
N SER A 274 -46.59 -28.96 -34.06
CA SER A 274 -46.96 -30.27 -33.50
C SER A 274 -46.15 -30.65 -32.26
N VAL A 275 -44.88 -30.26 -32.21
CA VAL A 275 -43.98 -30.46 -31.05
C VAL A 275 -44.48 -29.70 -29.82
N PHE A 276 -44.98 -28.48 -30.01
CA PHE A 276 -45.50 -27.67 -28.91
C PHE A 276 -46.86 -28.16 -28.43
N GLN A 277 -47.71 -28.66 -29.35
CA GLN A 277 -48.96 -29.34 -29.01
C GLN A 277 -48.71 -30.60 -28.16
N TRP A 278 -47.73 -31.43 -28.55
CA TRP A 278 -47.29 -32.58 -27.74
C TRP A 278 -46.75 -32.13 -26.38
N ALA A 279 -46.05 -31.00 -26.32
CA ALA A 279 -45.48 -30.48 -25.09
C ALA A 279 -46.54 -30.05 -24.06
N LEU A 280 -47.63 -29.43 -24.53
CA LEU A 280 -48.79 -29.06 -23.69
C LEU A 280 -49.54 -30.30 -23.16
N GLN A 281 -49.53 -31.40 -23.91
CA GLN A 281 -50.10 -32.68 -23.47
C GLN A 281 -49.22 -33.40 -22.44
N ASN A 282 -47.90 -33.26 -22.53
CA ASN A 282 -46.91 -33.95 -21.70
C ASN A 282 -46.04 -32.95 -20.90
N LYS A 283 -46.68 -32.15 -20.03
CA LYS A 283 -46.06 -31.00 -19.35
C LYS A 283 -44.76 -31.32 -18.61
N ILE A 284 -44.76 -32.36 -17.78
CA ILE A 284 -43.62 -32.72 -16.92
C ILE A 284 -42.39 -33.11 -17.75
N TYR A 285 -42.57 -34.03 -18.70
CA TYR A 285 -41.49 -34.49 -19.59
C TYR A 285 -40.94 -33.37 -20.47
N SER A 286 -41.83 -32.49 -20.95
CA SER A 286 -41.46 -31.38 -21.81
C SER A 286 -40.69 -30.30 -21.05
N CYS A 287 -41.09 -29.98 -19.83
CA CYS A 287 -40.33 -29.06 -18.97
C CYS A 287 -38.95 -29.62 -18.62
N LEU A 288 -38.85 -30.91 -18.28
CA LEU A 288 -37.56 -31.56 -18.00
C LEU A 288 -36.64 -31.54 -19.24
N MET A 289 -37.16 -31.94 -20.39
CA MET A 289 -36.40 -31.96 -21.64
C MET A 289 -35.95 -30.55 -22.03
N LEU A 290 -36.85 -29.56 -21.98
CA LEU A 290 -36.53 -28.17 -22.27
C LEU A 290 -35.46 -27.62 -21.32
N PHE A 291 -35.58 -27.91 -20.01
CA PHE A 291 -34.61 -27.46 -19.02
C PHE A 291 -33.22 -28.07 -19.22
N PHE A 292 -33.11 -29.39 -19.37
CA PHE A 292 -31.83 -30.07 -19.54
C PHE A 292 -31.15 -29.76 -20.87
N PHE A 293 -31.90 -29.78 -21.98
CA PHE A 293 -31.32 -29.48 -23.29
C PHE A 293 -30.92 -28.01 -23.41
N SER A 294 -31.74 -27.08 -22.91
CA SER A 294 -31.38 -25.66 -22.93
C SER A 294 -30.19 -25.36 -22.03
N ASN A 295 -30.12 -25.94 -20.82
CA ASN A 295 -28.96 -25.78 -19.95
C ASN A 295 -27.69 -26.39 -20.57
N SER A 296 -27.80 -27.49 -21.31
CA SER A 296 -26.67 -28.07 -22.06
C SER A 296 -26.15 -27.12 -23.14
N ILE A 297 -27.06 -26.45 -23.86
CA ILE A 297 -26.70 -25.47 -24.90
C ILE A 297 -26.12 -24.19 -24.26
N GLU A 298 -26.69 -23.72 -23.15
CA GLU A 298 -26.16 -22.59 -22.37
C GLU A 298 -24.74 -22.89 -21.88
N SER A 299 -24.51 -24.07 -21.29
CA SER A 299 -23.18 -24.53 -20.86
C SER A 299 -22.19 -24.63 -22.04
N PHE A 300 -22.65 -25.07 -23.21
CA PHE A 300 -21.83 -25.10 -24.42
C PHE A 300 -21.45 -23.69 -24.90
N LEU A 301 -22.38 -22.73 -24.87
CA LEU A 301 -22.13 -21.34 -25.25
C LEU A 301 -21.19 -20.63 -24.27
N MET A 302 -21.29 -20.94 -22.98
CA MET A 302 -20.38 -20.44 -21.95
C MET A 302 -18.98 -21.09 -22.02
N SER A 303 -18.83 -22.21 -22.75
CA SER A 303 -17.55 -22.87 -22.93
C SER A 303 -16.66 -22.15 -23.95
N THR A 304 -15.48 -21.72 -23.51
CA THR A 304 -14.49 -21.01 -24.34
C THR A 304 -13.30 -21.88 -24.73
N GLY A 305 -13.04 -22.97 -24.01
CA GLY A 305 -11.87 -23.83 -24.23
C GLY A 305 -10.51 -23.16 -23.99
N ALA A 306 -10.51 -21.94 -23.41
CA ALA A 306 -9.33 -21.13 -23.16
C ALA A 306 -8.56 -21.62 -21.92
N PHE A 307 -7.24 -21.51 -21.97
CA PHE A 307 -6.35 -21.73 -20.83
C PHE A 307 -5.24 -20.69 -20.92
N GLU A 308 -5.29 -19.72 -20.03
CA GLU A 308 -4.50 -18.51 -20.13
C GLU A 308 -3.71 -18.32 -18.83
N ILE A 309 -2.41 -18.10 -18.94
CA ILE A 309 -1.55 -17.86 -17.78
C ILE A 309 -1.05 -16.43 -17.84
N PHE A 310 -1.20 -15.69 -16.74
CA PHE A 310 -0.74 -14.32 -16.59
C PHE A 310 0.24 -14.21 -15.42
N VAL A 311 1.25 -13.37 -15.58
CA VAL A 311 2.16 -12.95 -14.50
C VAL A 311 2.07 -11.44 -14.42
N ASN A 312 1.64 -10.88 -13.28
CA ASN A 312 1.48 -9.43 -13.10
C ASN A 312 0.69 -8.77 -14.27
N ASP A 313 -0.42 -9.38 -14.67
CA ASP A 313 -1.29 -8.95 -15.80
C ASP A 313 -0.67 -9.02 -17.20
N VAL A 314 0.55 -9.53 -17.34
CA VAL A 314 1.17 -9.80 -18.65
C VAL A 314 0.84 -11.24 -19.09
N PRO A 315 0.32 -11.45 -20.31
CA PRO A 315 0.03 -12.79 -20.82
C PRO A 315 1.34 -13.57 -21.00
N LEU A 316 1.48 -14.65 -20.24
CA LEU A 316 2.60 -15.58 -20.30
C LEU A 316 2.33 -16.71 -21.30
N TRP A 317 1.11 -17.24 -21.28
CA TRP A 317 0.69 -18.32 -22.18
C TRP A 317 -0.77 -18.17 -22.59
N SER A 318 -1.05 -18.44 -23.85
CA SER A 318 -2.40 -18.47 -24.39
C SER A 318 -2.64 -19.72 -25.21
N LYS A 319 -3.47 -20.64 -24.71
CA LYS A 319 -3.85 -21.84 -25.46
C LYS A 319 -4.65 -21.47 -26.72
N LEU A 320 -5.42 -20.38 -26.69
CA LEU A 320 -6.14 -19.91 -27.87
C LEU A 320 -5.20 -19.56 -29.03
N GLN A 321 -3.99 -19.10 -28.72
CA GLN A 321 -2.99 -18.74 -29.72
C GLN A 321 -2.10 -19.93 -30.10
N THR A 322 -1.66 -20.72 -29.12
CA THR A 322 -0.71 -21.82 -29.35
C THR A 322 -1.38 -23.13 -29.76
N GLY A 323 -2.67 -23.30 -29.50
CA GLY A 323 -3.45 -24.50 -29.81
C GLY A 323 -3.19 -25.70 -28.89
N HIS A 324 -2.21 -25.62 -27.98
CA HIS A 324 -1.85 -26.69 -27.04
C HIS A 324 -1.62 -26.18 -25.62
N LEU A 325 -1.63 -27.10 -24.66
CA LEU A 325 -1.23 -26.82 -23.28
C LEU A 325 0.31 -26.81 -23.18
N PRO A 326 0.89 -25.97 -22.30
CA PRO A 326 2.33 -25.96 -22.09
C PRO A 326 2.78 -27.21 -21.32
N SER A 327 4.00 -27.68 -21.57
CA SER A 327 4.66 -28.69 -20.72
C SER A 327 5.06 -28.07 -19.37
N ALA A 328 5.22 -28.90 -18.34
CA ALA A 328 5.77 -28.47 -17.05
C ALA A 328 7.17 -27.82 -17.20
N GLN A 329 8.00 -28.34 -18.11
CA GLN A 329 9.34 -27.82 -18.37
C GLN A 329 9.30 -26.47 -19.10
N ASP A 330 8.48 -26.37 -20.15
CA ASP A 330 8.30 -25.13 -20.92
C ASP A 330 7.80 -24.00 -20.01
N PHE A 331 6.87 -24.32 -19.11
CA PHE A 331 6.33 -23.37 -18.16
C PHE A 331 7.39 -22.80 -17.22
N LEU A 332 8.25 -23.66 -16.65
CA LEU A 332 9.36 -23.21 -15.80
C LEU A 332 10.37 -22.37 -16.58
N GLN A 333 10.71 -22.76 -17.81
CA GLN A 333 11.63 -21.99 -18.65
C GLN A 333 11.09 -20.60 -18.99
N MET A 334 9.79 -20.51 -19.28
CA MET A 334 9.13 -19.22 -19.50
C MET A 334 9.20 -18.36 -18.23
N LEU A 335 8.86 -18.90 -17.06
CA LEU A 335 8.95 -18.15 -15.81
C LEU A 335 10.37 -17.63 -15.51
N GLN A 336 11.39 -18.46 -15.72
CA GLN A 336 12.78 -18.06 -15.57
C GLN A 336 13.15 -16.92 -16.53
N THR A 337 12.69 -16.99 -17.78
CA THR A 337 12.93 -15.94 -18.78
C THR A 337 12.27 -14.62 -18.38
N PHE A 338 11.05 -14.67 -17.83
CA PHE A 338 10.35 -13.49 -17.34
C PHE A 338 11.06 -12.86 -16.12
N GLN A 339 11.49 -13.66 -15.14
CA GLN A 339 12.23 -13.12 -13.99
C GLN A 339 13.58 -12.51 -14.37
N ASN A 340 14.32 -13.13 -15.29
CA ASN A 340 15.58 -12.58 -15.79
C ASN A 340 15.38 -11.23 -16.49
N LYS A 341 14.24 -11.05 -17.17
CA LYS A 341 13.88 -9.80 -17.84
C LYS A 341 13.49 -8.69 -16.85
N GLU A 342 12.77 -9.01 -15.77
CA GLU A 342 12.50 -8.04 -14.71
C GLU A 342 13.78 -7.62 -13.97
N ASN A 343 14.68 -8.56 -13.66
CA ASN A 343 15.96 -8.27 -13.01
C ASN A 343 16.90 -7.40 -13.85
N THR A 344 16.84 -7.51 -15.18
CA THR A 344 17.65 -6.67 -16.09
C THR A 344 17.10 -5.26 -16.27
N ILE A 345 15.78 -5.08 -16.17
CA ILE A 345 15.14 -3.76 -16.26
C ILE A 345 15.23 -2.99 -14.92
N GLY A 346 15.27 -3.70 -13.78
CA GLY A 346 15.45 -3.10 -12.45
C GLY A 346 16.90 -2.77 -12.07
N GLY A 347 17.90 -3.27 -12.82
CA GLY A 347 19.34 -3.12 -12.50
C GLY A 347 20.12 -2.09 -13.34
N GLY A 348 19.48 -1.43 -14.30
CA GLY A 348 20.14 -0.55 -15.28
C GLY A 348 20.13 0.94 -14.90
N GLY A 349 20.71 1.32 -13.76
CA GLY A 349 21.12 2.72 -13.55
C GLY A 349 22.33 3.04 -14.44
N PRO A 350 22.44 4.24 -15.06
CA PRO A 350 23.61 4.57 -15.85
C PRO A 350 24.86 4.48 -14.97
N ASN A 351 25.80 3.66 -15.42
CA ASN A 351 27.11 3.48 -14.85
C ASN A 351 27.88 4.82 -14.96
N ILE A 352 27.80 5.66 -13.92
CA ILE A 352 28.69 6.82 -13.79
C ILE A 352 30.06 6.26 -13.43
N GLY A 353 30.87 6.08 -14.47
CA GLY A 353 32.23 5.59 -14.39
C GLY A 353 33.06 6.37 -13.38
N GLY A 354 33.97 5.64 -12.74
CA GLY A 354 34.96 6.21 -11.83
C GLY A 354 35.75 7.34 -12.49
N MET A 355 35.76 8.49 -11.82
CA MET A 355 36.84 9.46 -11.92
C MET A 355 37.47 9.54 -10.54
N SER A 356 38.51 8.73 -10.36
CA SER A 356 39.55 8.93 -9.36
C SER A 356 40.23 10.27 -9.65
N SER A 357 39.91 11.31 -8.89
CA SER A 357 40.73 12.52 -8.83
C SER A 357 41.78 12.33 -7.74
N SER A 358 42.92 11.77 -8.15
CA SER A 358 44.20 11.93 -7.46
C SER A 358 44.63 13.39 -7.64
N SER A 359 44.57 14.19 -6.58
CA SER A 359 45.27 15.47 -6.50
C SER A 359 46.21 15.44 -5.31
N THR A 360 47.43 15.00 -5.61
CA THR A 360 48.66 15.40 -4.91
C THR A 360 48.68 16.92 -4.74
N PHE A 361 48.74 17.39 -3.49
CA PHE A 361 49.23 18.74 -3.20
C PHE A 361 50.57 18.58 -2.48
N ASN A 362 51.63 18.85 -3.24
CA ASN A 362 52.99 19.06 -2.77
C ASN A 362 53.28 20.55 -3.04
N THR A 363 53.25 21.39 -2.01
CA THR A 363 54.26 22.40 -1.62
C THR A 363 53.76 23.21 -0.45
#